data_AF-A0A394DBU8-F1
#
_entry.id   AF-A0A394DBU8-F1
#
_cell.length_a   1.000
_cell.length_b   1.000
_cell.length_c   1.000
_cell.angle_alpha   90.00
_cell.angle_beta   90.00
_cell.angle_gamma   90.00
#
_symmetry.space_group_name_H-M   'P 1'
#
loop_
_entity.id
_entity.type
_entity.pdbx_description
1 polymer ?
#
loop_
_entity_poly.entity_id
_entity_poly.type
_entity_poly.pdbx_seq_one_letter_code
_entity_poly.pdbx_strand_id
1 'polypeptide(L)'
;MTLGGPSWAVPLGRTDARTTNIDTANNDIPGPSSDLTTLTTKFAAKGLSPSDLTVLSGAHTIGQSECQFFKTRIYNETNIDTKFATSRQANCPFSSGGETNLAPLDSLTPNLFDNNYYKDLVVNRGLLHSDQVLFNGGSQDSLVRTYSTIMLHFSMTLLLLW
;
A
#
# COMPACT_ATOMS: atom_id res chain seq x y z
N MET A 1 10.47 -3.80 19.87
CA MET A 1 9.78 -3.66 18.57
C MET A 1 10.67 -2.88 17.63
N THR A 2 10.98 -3.39 16.44
CA THR A 2 12.08 -2.86 15.59
C THR A 2 11.72 -1.60 14.82
N LEU A 3 10.45 -1.44 14.39
CA LEU A 3 9.99 -0.31 13.57
C LEU A 3 8.79 0.43 14.19
N GLY A 4 8.52 0.30 15.49
CA GLY A 4 7.53 1.13 16.20
C GLY A 4 6.04 0.76 16.11
N GLY A 5 5.65 -0.29 15.37
CA GLY A 5 4.24 -0.69 15.22
C GLY A 5 3.62 -1.36 16.46
N PRO A 6 2.46 -2.05 16.33
CA PRO A 6 1.87 -2.88 17.37
C PRO A 6 2.41 -4.33 17.36
N SER A 7 2.50 -4.96 18.53
CA SER A 7 2.86 -6.39 18.65
C SER A 7 1.62 -7.27 18.88
N TRP A 8 1.66 -8.51 18.41
CA TRP A 8 0.64 -9.52 18.66
C TRP A 8 1.26 -10.88 18.94
N ALA A 9 0.49 -11.77 19.59
CA ALA A 9 0.89 -13.16 19.77
C ALA A 9 0.70 -13.89 18.43
N VAL A 10 1.79 -14.41 17.87
CA VAL A 10 1.74 -15.12 16.58
C VAL A 10 1.25 -16.56 16.78
N PRO A 11 0.13 -16.98 16.15
CA PRO A 11 -0.26 -18.39 16.16
C PRO A 11 0.78 -19.24 15.43
N LEU A 12 1.27 -20.26 16.12
CA LEU A 12 2.30 -21.19 15.63
C LEU A 12 1.68 -22.52 15.18
N GLY A 13 2.46 -23.36 14.48
CA GLY A 13 2.04 -24.71 14.08
C GLY A 13 1.78 -24.90 12.58
N ARG A 14 2.08 -23.91 11.73
CA ARG A 14 2.11 -24.10 10.27
C ARG A 14 3.25 -25.04 9.88
N THR A 15 3.03 -25.86 8.84
CA THR A 15 4.02 -26.79 8.29
C THR A 15 4.41 -26.39 6.87
N ASP A 16 5.63 -26.69 6.46
CA ASP A 16 6.13 -26.32 5.13
C ASP A 16 5.50 -27.14 4.00
N ALA A 17 5.16 -26.45 2.91
CA ALA A 17 4.68 -27.08 1.67
C ALA A 17 5.84 -27.73 0.89
N ARG A 18 5.52 -28.73 0.06
CA ARG A 18 6.49 -29.42 -0.82
C ARG A 18 6.40 -29.02 -2.29
N THR A 19 5.52 -28.08 -2.61
CA THR A 19 5.25 -27.63 -3.98
C THR A 19 4.97 -26.12 -3.98
N THR A 20 5.15 -25.51 -5.15
CA THR A 20 4.86 -24.10 -5.41
C THR A 20 3.93 -23.99 -6.63
N ASN A 21 3.22 -22.86 -6.76
CA ASN A 21 2.34 -22.62 -7.91
C ASN A 21 2.53 -21.19 -8.44
N ILE A 22 3.17 -21.08 -9.61
CA ILE A 22 3.44 -19.79 -10.26
C ILE A 22 2.17 -19.16 -10.84
N ASP A 23 1.23 -19.95 -11.34
CA ASP A 23 -0.04 -19.46 -11.89
C ASP A 23 -0.88 -18.85 -10.78
N THR A 24 -0.95 -19.50 -9.61
CA THR A 24 -1.61 -18.94 -8.43
C THR A 24 -0.95 -17.64 -7.99
N ALA A 25 0.39 -17.55 -7.99
CA ALA A 25 1.07 -16.30 -7.63
C ALA A 25 0.70 -15.16 -8.60
N ASN A 26 0.76 -15.42 -9.90
CA ASN A 26 0.41 -14.44 -10.94
C ASN A 26 -1.07 -14.02 -10.89
N ASN A 27 -1.97 -14.94 -10.55
CA ASN A 27 -3.41 -14.69 -10.54
C ASN A 27 -3.93 -14.10 -9.23
N ASP A 28 -3.31 -14.41 -8.09
CA ASP A 28 -3.87 -14.06 -6.78
C ASP A 28 -3.22 -12.80 -6.19
N ILE A 29 -1.96 -12.51 -6.49
CA ILE A 29 -1.28 -11.32 -5.98
C ILE A 29 -1.82 -10.10 -6.75
N PRO A 30 -2.30 -9.04 -6.07
CA PRO A 30 -2.69 -7.80 -6.74
C PRO A 30 -1.45 -7.07 -7.26
N GLY A 31 -1.55 -6.51 -8.47
CA GLY A 31 -0.50 -5.65 -9.02
C GLY A 31 -0.61 -4.21 -8.51
N PRO A 32 0.48 -3.42 -8.58
CA PRO A 32 0.52 -2.04 -8.10
C PRO A 32 -0.38 -1.08 -8.92
N SER A 33 -0.82 -1.50 -10.11
CA SER A 33 -1.76 -0.79 -10.98
C SER A 33 -3.23 -1.25 -10.86
N SER A 34 -3.55 -2.11 -9.87
CA SER A 34 -4.91 -2.61 -9.69
C SER A 34 -5.86 -1.50 -9.22
N ASP A 35 -7.06 -1.46 -9.81
CA ASP A 35 -8.14 -0.59 -9.34
C ASP A 35 -8.81 -1.12 -8.07
N LEU A 36 -9.65 -0.30 -7.43
CA LEU A 36 -10.31 -0.67 -6.17
C LEU A 36 -11.19 -1.93 -6.30
N THR A 37 -11.85 -2.12 -7.44
CA THR A 37 -12.69 -3.31 -7.70
C THR A 37 -11.85 -4.58 -7.75
N THR A 38 -10.70 -4.53 -8.43
CA THR A 38 -9.76 -5.65 -8.54
C THR A 38 -9.16 -5.97 -7.18
N LEU A 39 -8.71 -4.96 -6.43
CA LEU A 39 -8.19 -5.13 -5.07
C LEU A 39 -9.23 -5.78 -4.15
N THR A 40 -10.45 -5.24 -4.13
CA THR A 40 -11.54 -5.77 -3.31
C THR A 40 -11.88 -7.21 -3.68
N THR A 41 -11.95 -7.52 -4.97
CA THR A 41 -12.24 -8.89 -5.47
C THR A 41 -11.15 -9.87 -5.06
N LYS A 42 -9.86 -9.52 -5.22
CA LYS A 42 -8.73 -10.39 -4.85
C LYS A 42 -8.65 -10.61 -3.34
N PHE A 43 -8.90 -9.60 -2.52
CA PHE A 43 -8.96 -9.74 -1.07
C PHE A 43 -10.15 -10.60 -0.63
N ALA A 44 -11.33 -10.39 -1.22
CA ALA A 44 -12.51 -11.21 -0.94
C ALA A 44 -12.29 -12.69 -1.29
N ALA A 45 -11.52 -12.99 -2.35
CA ALA A 45 -11.13 -14.36 -2.70
C ALA A 45 -10.23 -15.03 -1.63
N LYS A 46 -9.65 -14.25 -0.71
CA LYS A 46 -8.91 -14.73 0.48
C LYS A 46 -9.71 -14.63 1.77
N GLY A 47 -11.02 -14.37 1.68
CA GLY A 47 -11.90 -14.20 2.84
C GLY A 47 -11.70 -12.88 3.59
N LEU A 48 -11.06 -11.90 2.96
CA LEU A 48 -10.77 -10.59 3.54
C LEU A 48 -11.79 -9.56 3.07
N SER A 49 -12.31 -8.77 4.01
CA SER A 49 -13.26 -7.69 3.74
C SER A 49 -12.58 -6.47 3.08
N PRO A 50 -13.36 -5.52 2.53
CA PRO A 50 -12.80 -4.26 2.06
C PRO A 50 -12.13 -3.42 3.17
N SER A 51 -12.56 -3.60 4.43
CA SER A 51 -11.88 -3.00 5.59
C SER A 51 -10.51 -3.63 5.81
N ASP A 52 -10.39 -4.95 5.62
CA ASP A 52 -9.14 -5.70 5.77
C ASP A 52 -8.15 -5.32 4.66
N LEU A 53 -8.64 -5.09 3.44
CA LEU A 53 -7.85 -4.46 2.37
C LEU A 53 -7.25 -3.13 2.85
N THR A 54 -8.10 -2.20 3.31
CA THR A 54 -7.66 -0.85 3.68
C THR A 54 -6.67 -0.86 4.85
N VAL A 55 -6.88 -1.73 5.86
CA VAL A 55 -5.96 -1.82 7.00
C VAL A 55 -4.64 -2.51 6.63
N LEU A 56 -4.66 -3.55 5.80
CA LEU A 56 -3.44 -4.26 5.38
C LEU A 56 -2.61 -3.45 4.39
N SER A 57 -3.25 -2.61 3.55
CA SER A 57 -2.53 -1.62 2.73
C SER A 57 -1.71 -0.64 3.56
N GLY A 58 -2.06 -0.43 4.83
CA GLY A 58 -1.26 0.34 5.79
C GLY A 58 0.15 -0.19 6.01
N ALA A 59 0.45 -1.44 5.64
CA ALA A 59 1.81 -1.99 5.65
C ALA A 59 2.79 -1.17 4.77
N HIS A 60 2.28 -0.45 3.77
CA HIS A 60 3.06 0.48 2.94
C HIS A 60 3.52 1.75 3.69
N THR A 61 3.23 1.91 4.99
CA THR A 61 3.86 2.94 5.82
C THR A 61 5.38 2.73 6.02
N ILE A 62 5.88 1.54 5.68
CA ILE A 62 7.33 1.24 5.68
C ILE A 62 7.77 0.66 4.33
N GLY A 63 9.07 0.77 4.06
CA GLY A 63 9.70 0.14 2.89
C GLY A 63 9.70 1.02 1.64
N GLN A 64 10.01 0.40 0.51
CA GLN A 64 10.28 1.09 -0.76
C GLN A 64 9.69 0.32 -1.93
N SER A 65 9.42 1.03 -3.03
CA SER A 65 9.04 0.46 -4.32
C SER A 65 10.04 0.88 -5.38
N GLU A 66 10.25 0.01 -6.37
CA GLU A 66 10.98 0.36 -7.59
C GLU A 66 10.15 1.27 -8.50
N CYS A 67 10.84 2.15 -9.22
CA CYS A 67 10.28 3.11 -10.19
C CYS A 67 9.32 2.46 -11.17
N GLN A 68 9.63 1.27 -11.69
CA GLN A 68 8.78 0.58 -12.65
C GLN A 68 7.32 0.36 -12.18
N PHE A 69 7.09 0.29 -10.86
CA PHE A 69 5.75 0.04 -10.30
C PHE A 69 4.90 1.30 -10.11
N PHE A 70 5.49 2.50 -10.13
CA PHE A 70 4.76 3.76 -9.98
C PHE A 70 5.01 4.77 -11.12
N LYS A 71 5.90 4.45 -12.07
CA LYS A 71 6.26 5.33 -13.20
C LYS A 71 5.03 5.83 -13.96
N THR A 72 4.12 4.93 -14.35
CA THR A 72 2.89 5.32 -15.06
C THR A 72 2.08 6.33 -14.25
N ARG A 73 1.96 6.14 -12.94
CA ARG A 73 1.19 7.04 -12.08
C ARG A 73 1.80 8.44 -12.04
N ILE A 74 3.09 8.57 -11.77
CA ILE A 74 3.73 9.88 -11.60
C ILE A 74 3.81 10.70 -12.89
N TYR A 75 3.58 10.11 -14.07
CA TYR A 75 3.56 10.81 -15.35
C TYR A 75 2.15 10.99 -15.94
N ASN A 76 1.21 10.08 -15.68
CA ASN A 76 -0.05 10.02 -16.44
C ASN A 76 -1.31 10.22 -15.59
N GLU A 77 -1.24 10.06 -14.26
CA GLU A 77 -2.41 10.19 -13.40
C GLU A 77 -2.60 11.64 -12.91
N THR A 78 -3.86 12.01 -12.67
CA THR A 78 -4.25 13.38 -12.27
C THR A 78 -4.59 13.50 -10.79
N ASN A 79 -4.82 12.38 -10.10
CA ASN A 79 -5.08 12.29 -8.66
C ASN A 79 -3.76 12.13 -7.86
N ILE A 80 -2.76 12.94 -8.19
CA ILE A 80 -1.47 12.99 -7.51
C ILE A 80 -1.07 14.44 -7.23
N ASP A 81 -0.54 14.72 -6.03
CA ASP A 81 0.05 16.03 -5.74
C ASP A 81 1.19 16.31 -6.72
N THR A 82 1.08 17.40 -7.49
CA THR A 82 2.01 17.68 -8.59
C THR A 82 3.45 17.86 -8.11
N LYS A 83 3.65 18.45 -6.92
CA LYS A 83 4.97 18.58 -6.30
C LYS A 83 5.56 17.24 -5.89
N PHE A 84 4.73 16.34 -5.36
CA PHE A 84 5.13 14.98 -5.06
C PHE A 84 5.47 14.19 -6.33
N ALA A 85 4.65 14.30 -7.39
CA ALA A 85 4.93 13.68 -8.67
C ALA A 85 6.30 14.13 -9.21
N THR A 86 6.56 15.45 -9.27
CA THR A 86 7.84 16.01 -9.71
C THR A 86 9.01 15.53 -8.86
N SER A 87 8.84 15.40 -7.53
CA SER A 87 9.92 14.90 -6.68
C SER A 87 10.25 13.43 -6.92
N ARG A 88 9.25 12.60 -7.28
CA ARG A 88 9.48 11.20 -7.68
C ARG A 88 10.12 11.09 -9.06
N GLN A 89 9.73 11.94 -10.00
CA GLN A 89 10.28 11.97 -11.37
C GLN A 89 11.80 12.23 -11.38
N ALA A 90 12.32 12.98 -10.41
CA ALA A 90 13.75 13.27 -10.29
C ALA A 90 14.63 12.00 -10.22
N ASN A 91 14.12 10.92 -9.62
CA ASN A 91 14.80 9.62 -9.52
C ASN A 91 14.10 8.50 -10.31
N CYS A 92 13.07 8.82 -11.10
CA CYS A 92 12.31 7.88 -11.92
C CYS A 92 12.13 8.49 -13.33
N PRO A 93 13.17 8.42 -14.18
CA PRO A 93 13.18 9.05 -15.50
C PRO A 93 12.08 8.51 -16.42
N PHE A 94 11.54 9.36 -17.30
CA PHE A 94 10.53 8.94 -18.28
C PHE A 94 11.12 8.00 -19.34
N SER A 95 12.34 8.28 -19.82
CA SER A 95 13.08 7.43 -20.75
C SER A 95 13.41 6.07 -20.13
N SER A 96 13.94 5.15 -20.94
CA SER A 96 14.53 3.90 -20.43
C SER A 96 15.65 4.20 -19.43
N GLY A 97 15.75 3.39 -18.38
CA GLY A 97 16.76 3.50 -17.33
C GLY A 97 16.17 3.98 -16.00
N GLY A 98 16.70 3.45 -14.91
CA GLY A 98 16.26 3.78 -13.55
C GLY A 98 14.99 3.05 -13.10
N GLU A 99 14.56 2.01 -13.81
CA GLU A 99 13.39 1.20 -13.47
C GLU A 99 13.48 0.60 -12.06
N THR A 100 14.69 0.24 -11.63
CA THR A 100 15.00 -0.32 -10.30
C THR A 100 15.33 0.75 -9.25
N ASN A 101 15.30 2.04 -9.60
CA ASN A 101 15.51 3.11 -8.62
C ASN A 101 14.39 3.06 -7.59
N LEU A 102 14.77 3.19 -6.32
CA LEU A 102 13.84 3.05 -5.22
C LEU A 102 13.25 4.39 -4.80
N ALA A 103 11.98 4.37 -4.42
CA ALA A 103 11.32 5.45 -3.69
C ALA A 103 10.61 4.87 -2.47
N PRO A 104 10.59 5.58 -1.33
CA PRO A 104 9.83 5.15 -0.17
C PRO A 104 8.33 5.16 -0.45
N LEU A 105 7.63 4.13 0.02
CA LEU A 105 6.16 4.02 -0.06
C LEU A 105 5.46 5.08 0.82
N ASP A 106 6.09 5.43 1.93
CA ASP A 106 5.70 6.49 2.86
C ASP A 106 6.66 7.69 2.71
N SER A 107 6.12 8.87 2.39
CA SER A 107 6.93 10.02 2.03
C SER A 107 7.66 10.70 3.19
N LEU A 108 7.26 10.43 4.43
CA LEU A 108 7.76 11.12 5.63
C LEU A 108 8.49 10.17 6.59
N THR A 109 7.94 8.99 6.83
CA THR A 109 8.38 8.06 7.88
C THR A 109 8.66 6.64 7.36
N PRO A 110 9.48 6.46 6.29
CA PRO A 110 9.61 5.18 5.58
C PRO A 110 10.19 4.00 6.38
N ASN A 111 10.69 4.26 7.59
CA ASN A 111 11.26 3.26 8.49
C ASN A 111 10.56 3.25 9.87
N LEU A 112 9.38 3.88 9.98
CA LEU A 112 8.56 3.88 11.19
C LEU A 112 7.16 3.42 10.81
N PHE A 113 6.69 2.38 11.48
CA PHE A 113 5.34 1.88 11.33
C PHE A 113 4.37 2.80 12.08
N ASP A 114 3.77 3.73 11.36
CA ASP A 114 2.80 4.67 11.87
C ASP A 114 1.61 4.82 10.91
N ASN A 115 0.84 5.90 11.02
CA ASN A 115 -0.31 6.16 10.16
C ASN A 115 -0.03 7.16 9.03
N ASN A 116 1.24 7.48 8.75
CA ASN A 116 1.59 8.48 7.75
C ASN A 116 1.25 8.04 6.32
N TYR A 117 1.27 6.73 6.03
CA TYR A 117 0.69 6.17 4.80
C TYR A 117 -0.70 6.76 4.48
N TYR A 118 -1.61 6.73 5.45
CA TYR A 118 -2.97 7.26 5.27
C TYR A 118 -3.01 8.79 5.19
N LYS A 119 -2.08 9.49 5.87
CA LYS A 119 -1.95 10.95 5.74
C LYS A 119 -1.53 11.32 4.31
N ASP A 120 -0.61 10.56 3.73
CA ASP A 120 -0.18 10.72 2.34
C ASP A 120 -1.35 10.52 1.38
N LEU A 121 -2.17 9.48 1.55
CA LEU A 121 -3.35 9.26 0.70
C LEU A 121 -4.31 10.46 0.70
N VAL A 122 -4.58 11.03 1.88
CA VAL A 122 -5.50 12.18 2.06
C VAL A 122 -5.01 13.44 1.33
N VAL A 123 -3.71 13.56 1.10
CA VAL A 123 -3.10 14.68 0.35
C VAL A 123 -2.60 14.28 -1.04
N ASN A 124 -3.12 13.19 -1.61
CA ASN A 124 -2.80 12.67 -2.95
C ASN A 124 -1.32 12.29 -3.14
N ARG A 125 -0.68 11.78 -2.09
CA ARG A 125 0.73 11.38 -2.05
C ARG A 125 0.96 9.88 -1.87
N GLY A 126 -0.06 9.03 -2.05
CA GLY A 126 0.18 7.59 -2.19
C GLY A 126 1.17 7.35 -3.33
N LEU A 127 2.09 6.38 -3.20
CA LEU A 127 3.11 6.17 -4.24
C LEU A 127 2.53 5.40 -5.43
N LEU A 128 1.90 4.25 -5.15
CA LEU A 128 1.36 3.35 -6.15
C LEU A 128 -0.06 3.78 -6.56
N HIS A 129 -0.50 3.35 -7.74
CA HIS A 129 -1.89 3.51 -8.15
C HIS A 129 -2.83 2.80 -7.17
N SER A 130 -2.51 1.55 -6.82
CA SER A 130 -3.26 0.74 -5.86
C SER A 130 -3.36 1.36 -4.46
N ASP A 131 -2.45 2.27 -4.11
CA ASP A 131 -2.54 3.04 -2.86
C ASP A 131 -3.60 4.15 -3.00
N GLN A 132 -3.49 4.97 -4.05
CA GLN A 132 -4.34 6.14 -4.19
C GLN A 132 -5.81 5.80 -4.48
N VAL A 133 -6.10 4.62 -5.05
CA VAL A 133 -7.50 4.18 -5.25
C VAL A 133 -8.26 3.94 -3.95
N LEU A 134 -7.59 3.82 -2.80
CA LEU A 134 -8.25 3.76 -1.48
C LEU A 134 -8.79 5.13 -1.03
N PHE A 135 -8.33 6.22 -1.65
CA PHE A 135 -8.78 7.58 -1.35
C PHE A 135 -8.95 8.38 -2.63
N ASN A 136 -10.11 8.20 -3.27
CA ASN A 136 -10.40 8.78 -4.59
C ASN A 136 -11.91 9.00 -4.80
N GLY A 137 -12.64 9.37 -3.73
CA GLY A 137 -14.10 9.53 -3.76
C GLY A 137 -14.86 8.21 -3.69
N GLY A 138 -14.22 7.15 -3.17
CA GLY A 138 -14.74 5.78 -3.15
C GLY A 138 -15.24 5.33 -1.78
N SER A 139 -15.58 4.05 -1.68
CA SER A 139 -16.12 3.44 -0.45
C SER A 139 -15.11 3.37 0.70
N GLN A 140 -13.80 3.46 0.42
CA GLN A 140 -12.74 3.39 1.44
C GLN A 140 -12.37 4.76 2.03
N ASP A 141 -12.81 5.86 1.44
CA ASP A 141 -12.38 7.22 1.83
C ASP A 141 -12.62 7.51 3.32
N SER A 142 -13.77 7.11 3.87
CA SER A 142 -14.11 7.35 5.28
C SER A 142 -13.16 6.61 6.23
N LEU A 143 -12.76 5.39 5.87
CA LEU A 143 -11.88 4.59 6.70
C LEU A 143 -10.44 5.11 6.62
N VAL A 144 -9.97 5.49 5.43
CA VAL A 144 -8.67 6.16 5.24
C VAL A 144 -8.57 7.44 6.06
N ARG A 145 -9.61 8.30 6.08
CA ARG A 145 -9.64 9.52 6.93
C ARG A 145 -9.57 9.19 8.43
N THR A 146 -10.22 8.11 8.83
CA THR A 146 -10.19 7.65 10.23
C THR A 146 -8.78 7.25 10.62
N TYR A 147 -8.11 6.46 9.79
CA TYR A 147 -6.73 6.03 10.04
C TYR A 147 -5.72 7.16 9.94
N SER A 148 -5.89 8.12 9.02
CA SER A 148 -4.98 9.27 8.89
C SER A 148 -5.00 10.19 10.11
N THR A 149 -6.12 10.23 10.84
CA THR A 149 -6.32 11.10 12.01
C THR A 149 -6.05 10.38 13.33
N ILE A 150 -6.40 9.09 13.44
CA ILE A 150 -6.33 8.34 14.70
C ILE A 150 -5.52 7.06 14.53
N MET A 151 -4.23 7.13 14.88
CA MET A 151 -3.29 5.98 14.87
C MET A 151 -3.81 4.77 15.67
N LEU A 152 -4.54 5.01 16.77
CA LEU A 152 -5.11 3.93 17.56
C LEU A 152 -6.14 3.09 16.79
N HIS A 153 -6.95 3.71 15.92
CA HIS A 153 -7.90 2.96 15.10
C HIS A 153 -7.18 2.09 14.08
N PHE A 154 -6.14 2.63 13.42
CA PHE A 154 -5.30 1.83 12.51
C PHE A 154 -4.67 0.63 13.24
N SER A 155 -4.04 0.90 14.38
CA SER A 155 -3.36 -0.13 15.16
C SER A 155 -4.31 -1.20 15.71
N MET A 156 -5.47 -0.81 16.24
CA MET A 156 -6.44 -1.77 16.76
C MET A 156 -7.08 -2.59 15.65
N THR A 157 -7.49 -1.98 14.53
CA THR A 157 -8.06 -2.76 13.42
C THR A 157 -7.04 -3.73 12.84
N LEU A 158 -5.77 -3.35 12.75
CA LEU A 158 -4.71 -4.24 12.28
C LEU A 158 -4.54 -5.46 13.19
N LEU A 159 -4.64 -5.26 14.51
CA LEU A 159 -4.53 -6.33 15.50
C LEU A 159 -5.73 -7.29 15.49
N LEU A 160 -6.92 -6.85 15.05
CA LEU A 160 -8.10 -7.72 14.96
C LEU A 160 -8.00 -8.80 13.88
N LEU A 161 -7.01 -8.72 12.99
CA LEU A 161 -6.72 -9.74 11.98
C LEU A 161 -5.97 -10.96 12.53
N TRP A 162 -5.57 -10.94 13.81
CA TRP A 162 -4.68 -11.95 14.42
C TRP A 162 -5.18 -12.49 15.76
#